data_AF-A0A1F5K4Y5-F1
#
_entry.id   AF-A0A1F5K4Y5-F1
#
_cell.length_a   1.000
_cell.length_b   1.000
_cell.length_c   1.000
_cell.angle_alpha   90.00
_cell.angle_beta   90.00
_cell.angle_gamma   90.00
#
_symmetry.space_group_name_H-M   'P 1'
#
loop_
_entity.id
_entity.type
_entity.pdbx_description
1 polymer ?
#
loop_
_entity_poly.entity_id
_entity_poly.type
_entity_poly.pdbx_seq_one_letter_code
_entity_poly.pdbx_strand_id
1 'polypeptide(L)'
;MDATNSALINVLGFGTEEFTREIIQVISRYMEAFILGGLVTLVITGLVKEFFENRKYHKDEKRKWANEVIAIVNEGNSCNYKTQPGDSRHINFVATQLEAYDSQMPSKLRTHLLLWLRIAFAFSNKPKGMHWKEDEKLLIEDQNEITKLSDDLIGAAHKLKK
;
A
#
# COMPACT_ATOMS: atom_id res chain seq x y z
N MET A 1 1.58 9.31 86.61
CA MET A 1 1.56 10.18 85.40
C MET A 1 3.01 10.59 85.12
N ASP A 2 3.93 9.63 85.06
CA ASP A 2 4.23 8.68 83.98
C ASP A 2 5.02 9.34 82.86
N ALA A 3 6.33 9.37 83.06
CA ALA A 3 7.36 9.72 82.08
C ALA A 3 7.23 8.93 80.76
N THR A 4 6.50 7.82 80.78
CA THR A 4 6.10 7.00 79.64
C THR A 4 5.21 7.76 78.64
N ASN A 5 4.34 8.67 79.10
CA ASN A 5 3.47 9.45 78.20
C ASN A 5 4.21 10.61 77.51
N SER A 6 5.21 11.21 78.15
CA SER A 6 6.03 12.26 77.52
C SER A 6 7.03 11.69 76.50
N ALA A 7 7.50 10.45 76.67
CA ALA A 7 8.34 9.78 75.69
C ALA A 7 7.57 9.39 74.42
N LEU A 8 6.31 8.95 74.56
CA LEU A 8 5.43 8.62 73.42
C LEU A 8 5.09 9.84 72.57
N ILE A 9 4.87 11.02 73.18
CA ILE A 9 4.58 12.26 72.44
C ILE A 9 5.85 12.79 71.72
N ASN A 10 7.03 12.65 72.31
CA ASN A 10 8.29 13.06 71.65
C ASN A 10 8.72 12.10 70.52
N VAL A 11 8.45 10.80 70.63
CA VAL A 11 8.73 9.82 69.57
C VAL A 11 7.77 9.96 68.39
N LEU A 12 6.53 10.42 68.62
CA LEU A 12 5.54 10.68 67.57
C LEU A 12 5.69 12.08 66.94
N GLY A 13 6.32 13.04 67.62
CA GLY A 13 6.44 14.44 67.17
C GLY A 13 7.70 14.76 66.36
N PHE A 14 8.82 14.07 66.59
CA PHE A 14 10.10 14.40 65.94
C PHE A 14 10.44 13.55 64.71
N GLY A 15 9.81 12.39 64.53
CA GLY A 15 10.08 11.49 63.40
C GLY A 15 9.09 11.61 62.25
N THR A 16 7.94 12.26 62.45
CA THR A 16 6.85 12.25 61.47
C THR A 16 7.13 13.17 60.29
N GLU A 17 7.68 14.36 60.46
CA GLU A 17 7.92 15.26 59.31
C GLU A 17 9.05 14.78 58.37
N GLU A 18 10.16 14.27 58.90
CA GLU A 18 11.28 13.76 58.09
C GLU A 18 10.91 12.44 57.41
N PHE A 19 10.28 11.51 58.14
CA PHE A 19 9.78 10.26 57.57
C PHE A 19 8.68 10.50 56.53
N THR A 20 7.79 11.48 56.75
CA THR A 20 6.77 11.85 55.76
C THR A 20 7.39 12.51 54.53
N ARG A 21 8.43 13.34 54.68
CA ARG A 21 9.18 13.90 53.53
C ARG A 21 9.89 12.82 52.72
N GLU A 22 10.53 11.85 53.37
CA GLU A 22 11.19 10.73 52.69
C GLU A 22 10.17 9.86 51.93
N ILE A 23 9.02 9.55 52.53
CA ILE A 23 7.94 8.81 51.86
C ILE A 23 7.40 9.59 50.66
N ILE A 24 7.16 10.91 50.79
CA ILE A 24 6.69 11.75 49.69
C ILE A 24 7.70 11.77 48.55
N GLN A 25 9.01 11.85 48.84
CA GLN A 25 10.04 11.81 47.80
C GLN A 25 10.08 10.46 47.07
N VAL A 26 9.94 9.35 47.80
CA VAL A 26 9.90 8.00 47.20
C VAL A 26 8.65 7.85 46.32
N ILE A 27 7.47 8.25 46.81
CA ILE A 27 6.21 8.22 46.05
C ILE A 27 6.30 9.11 44.81
N SER A 28 6.88 10.32 44.92
CA SER A 28 7.06 11.24 43.78
C SER A 28 7.93 10.60 42.69
N ARG A 29 9.05 9.97 43.06
CA ARG A 29 9.93 9.28 42.09
C ARG A 29 9.23 8.11 41.39
N TYR A 30 8.41 7.34 42.12
CA TYR A 30 7.63 6.26 41.51
C TYR A 30 6.52 6.80 40.60
N MET A 31 5.86 7.91 40.96
CA MET A 31 4.87 8.56 40.09
C MET A 31 5.52 9.11 38.82
N GLU A 32 6.67 9.76 38.92
CA GLU A 32 7.42 10.28 37.77
C GLU A 32 7.82 9.14 36.82
N ALA A 33 8.35 8.03 37.34
CA ALA A 33 8.69 6.85 36.54
C ALA A 33 7.46 6.23 35.87
N PHE A 34 6.31 6.19 36.55
CA PHE A 34 5.06 5.67 36.00
C PHE A 34 4.51 6.56 34.87
N ILE A 35 4.53 7.89 35.06
CA ILE A 35 4.11 8.87 34.05
C ILE A 35 5.03 8.80 32.83
N LEU A 36 6.35 8.74 33.05
CA LEU A 36 7.32 8.65 31.96
C LEU A 36 7.18 7.32 31.18
N GLY A 37 7.00 6.20 31.89
CA GLY A 37 6.73 4.90 31.29
C GLY A 37 5.44 4.87 30.47
N GLY A 38 4.37 5.49 30.98
CA GLY A 38 3.11 5.67 30.27
C GLY A 38 3.25 6.50 28.98
N LEU A 39 3.98 7.62 29.04
CA LEU A 39 4.23 8.48 27.88
C LEU A 39 5.08 7.79 26.80
N VAL A 40 6.15 7.10 27.19
CA VAL A 40 6.99 6.35 26.24
C VAL A 40 6.19 5.24 25.56
N THR A 41 5.34 4.55 26.32
CA THR A 41 4.48 3.50 25.78
C THR A 41 3.48 4.08 24.77
N LEU A 42 2.85 5.22 25.06
CA LEU A 42 1.94 5.91 24.13
C LEU A 42 2.63 6.29 22.81
N VAL A 43 3.84 6.84 22.88
CA VAL A 43 4.63 7.22 21.69
C VAL A 43 5.00 5.99 20.86
N ILE A 44 5.53 4.94 21.49
CA ILE A 44 5.89 3.69 20.80
C ILE A 44 4.64 3.06 20.17
N THR A 45 3.52 3.01 20.89
CA THR A 45 2.27 2.41 20.39
C THR A 45 1.73 3.21 19.20
N GLY A 46 1.80 4.54 19.23
CA GLY A 46 1.45 5.41 18.10
C GLY A 46 2.30 5.14 16.86
N LEU A 47 3.63 5.12 17.01
CA LEU A 47 4.57 4.85 15.91
C LEU A 47 4.40 3.45 15.32
N VAL A 48 4.20 2.43 16.18
CA VAL A 48 3.95 1.06 15.73
C VAL A 48 2.64 0.97 14.95
N LYS A 49 1.58 1.64 15.43
CA LYS A 49 0.29 1.68 14.72
C LYS A 49 0.42 2.35 13.36
N GLU A 50 1.07 3.52 13.28
CA GLU A 50 1.33 4.21 12.00
C GLU A 50 2.15 3.36 11.03
N PHE A 51 3.16 2.63 11.53
CA PHE A 51 3.97 1.73 10.71
C PHE A 51 3.13 0.59 10.10
N PHE A 52 2.26 -0.05 10.90
CA PHE A 52 1.38 -1.12 10.41
C PHE A 52 0.27 -0.59 9.49
N GLU A 53 -0.26 0.61 9.75
CA GLU A 53 -1.24 1.27 8.89
C GLU A 53 -0.64 1.62 7.53
N ASN A 54 0.56 2.20 7.49
CA ASN A 54 1.28 2.47 6.25
C ASN A 54 1.59 1.20 5.46
N ARG A 55 1.98 0.11 6.15
CA ARG A 55 2.24 -1.19 5.50
C ARG A 55 0.97 -1.81 4.93
N LYS A 56 -0.16 -1.67 5.62
CA LYS A 56 -1.47 -2.12 5.13
C LYS A 56 -1.92 -1.30 3.91
N TYR A 57 -1.79 0.03 3.97
CA TYR A 57 -2.12 0.92 2.86
C TYR A 57 -1.34 0.57 1.59
N HIS A 58 -0.01 0.38 1.70
CA HIS A 58 0.82 -0.05 0.56
C HIS A 58 0.38 -1.39 -0.04
N LYS A 59 -0.04 -2.34 0.81
CA LYS A 59 -0.54 -3.65 0.35
C LYS A 59 -1.86 -3.52 -0.41
N ASP A 60 -2.76 -2.67 0.07
CA ASP A 60 -4.06 -2.45 -0.55
C ASP A 60 -3.92 -1.68 -1.87
N GLU A 61 -3.02 -0.69 -1.95
CA GLU A 61 -2.70 -0.02 -3.22
C GLU A 61 -2.10 -0.97 -4.26
N LYS A 62 -1.13 -1.82 -3.89
CA LYS A 62 -0.58 -2.83 -4.81
C LYS A 62 -1.68 -3.72 -5.39
N ARG A 63 -2.61 -4.16 -4.55
CA ARG A 63 -3.75 -4.99 -4.97
C ARG A 63 -4.70 -4.23 -5.88
N LYS A 64 -4.97 -2.96 -5.58
CA LYS A 64 -5.77 -2.07 -6.43
C LYS A 64 -5.16 -1.98 -7.83
N TRP A 65 -3.88 -1.61 -7.94
CA TRP A 65 -3.24 -1.47 -9.25
C TRP A 65 -3.14 -2.79 -10.02
N ALA A 66 -2.90 -3.90 -9.33
CA ALA A 66 -2.94 -5.22 -9.96
C ALA A 66 -4.35 -5.60 -10.47
N ASN A 67 -5.42 -5.19 -9.78
CA ASN A 67 -6.79 -5.38 -10.27
C ASN A 67 -7.07 -4.53 -11.50
N GLU A 68 -6.60 -3.28 -11.52
CA GLU A 68 -6.72 -2.39 -12.69
C GLU A 68 -6.04 -2.99 -13.93
N VAL A 69 -4.82 -3.52 -13.79
CA VAL A 69 -4.13 -4.21 -14.90
C VAL A 69 -4.97 -5.36 -15.45
N ILE A 70 -5.52 -6.21 -14.56
CA ILE A 70 -6.36 -7.34 -14.99
C ILE A 70 -7.64 -6.84 -15.67
N ALA A 71 -8.25 -5.77 -15.18
CA ALA A 71 -9.44 -5.19 -15.79
C ALA A 71 -9.17 -4.68 -17.20
N ILE A 72 -8.07 -3.93 -17.39
CA ILE A 72 -7.62 -3.42 -18.69
C ILE A 72 -7.35 -4.57 -19.67
N VAL A 73 -6.64 -5.61 -19.23
CA VAL A 73 -6.35 -6.77 -20.08
C VAL A 73 -7.65 -7.52 -20.45
N ASN A 74 -8.57 -7.69 -19.51
CA ASN A 74 -9.85 -8.35 -19.76
C ASN A 74 -10.75 -7.54 -20.71
N GLU A 75 -10.74 -6.22 -20.62
CA GLU A 75 -11.45 -5.34 -21.56
C GLU A 75 -10.98 -5.61 -23.00
N GLY A 76 -9.67 -5.57 -23.22
CA GLY A 76 -9.09 -5.85 -24.54
C GLY A 76 -9.36 -7.27 -25.04
N ASN A 77 -9.21 -8.28 -24.18
CA ASN A 77 -9.52 -9.67 -24.49
C ASN A 77 -10.99 -9.87 -24.87
N SER A 78 -11.93 -9.20 -24.19
CA SER A 78 -13.38 -9.36 -24.44
C SER A 78 -13.80 -8.95 -25.85
N CYS A 79 -13.05 -8.03 -26.47
CA CYS A 79 -13.31 -7.53 -27.81
C CYS A 79 -12.25 -7.99 -28.84
N ASN A 80 -11.37 -8.91 -28.46
CA ASN A 80 -10.20 -9.32 -29.24
C ASN A 80 -9.39 -8.13 -29.78
N TYR A 81 -9.32 -7.03 -29.03
CA TYR A 81 -8.60 -5.81 -29.38
C TYR A 81 -9.07 -5.10 -30.66
N LYS A 82 -10.24 -5.47 -31.20
CA LYS A 82 -10.77 -4.90 -32.46
C LYS A 82 -11.40 -3.52 -32.27
N THR A 83 -11.74 -3.18 -31.04
CA THR A 83 -12.30 -1.88 -30.65
C THR A 83 -11.23 -1.10 -29.90
N GLN A 84 -11.21 0.23 -30.00
CA GLN A 84 -10.29 1.04 -29.20
C GLN A 84 -10.54 0.87 -27.69
N PRO A 85 -9.51 1.01 -26.85
CA PRO A 85 -9.68 1.05 -25.40
C PRO A 85 -10.62 2.18 -24.98
N GLY A 86 -11.44 1.94 -23.96
CA GLY A 86 -12.39 2.93 -23.45
C GLY A 86 -11.72 4.19 -22.93
N ASP A 87 -10.57 4.06 -22.26
CA ASP A 87 -9.78 5.19 -21.77
C ASP A 87 -8.26 4.94 -21.79
N SER A 88 -7.60 5.35 -22.87
CA SER A 88 -6.14 5.32 -23.00
C SER A 88 -5.39 6.18 -21.98
N ARG A 89 -6.02 7.25 -21.45
CA ARG A 89 -5.39 8.11 -20.43
C ARG A 89 -5.37 7.39 -19.09
N HIS A 90 -6.45 6.71 -18.73
CA HIS A 90 -6.50 5.86 -17.54
C HIS A 90 -5.44 4.75 -17.58
N ILE A 91 -5.28 4.06 -18.71
CA ILE A 91 -4.27 3.00 -18.86
C ILE A 91 -2.85 3.54 -18.65
N ASN A 92 -2.53 4.71 -19.20
CA ASN A 92 -1.22 5.34 -18.98
C ASN A 92 -1.03 5.80 -17.53
N PHE A 93 -2.09 6.31 -16.89
CA PHE A 93 -2.06 6.65 -15.47
C PHE A 93 -1.78 5.42 -14.60
N VAL A 94 -2.46 4.29 -14.85
CA VAL A 94 -2.20 3.01 -14.16
C VAL A 94 -0.76 2.57 -14.38
N ALA A 95 -0.22 2.69 -15.60
CA ALA A 95 1.18 2.37 -15.86
C ALA A 95 2.14 3.22 -15.00
N THR A 96 1.91 4.53 -14.90
CA THR A 96 2.72 5.41 -14.04
C THR A 96 2.63 5.04 -12.56
N GLN A 97 1.44 4.70 -12.06
CA GLN A 97 1.29 4.28 -10.65
C GLN A 97 2.04 2.99 -10.34
N LEU A 98 2.17 2.09 -11.32
CA LEU A 98 2.89 0.83 -11.18
C LEU A 98 4.41 0.99 -11.12
N GLU A 99 4.98 2.12 -11.57
CA GLU A 99 6.43 2.36 -11.55
C GLU A 99 7.02 2.32 -10.13
N ALA A 100 6.22 2.68 -9.13
CA ALA A 100 6.60 2.58 -7.72
C ALA A 100 6.67 1.13 -7.19
N TYR A 101 6.12 0.17 -7.94
CA TYR A 101 5.84 -1.18 -7.44
C TYR A 101 6.48 -2.30 -8.26
N ASP A 102 6.63 -2.11 -9.58
CA ASP A 102 7.23 -3.08 -10.50
C ASP A 102 7.98 -2.33 -11.62
N SER A 103 9.22 -2.73 -11.89
CA SER A 103 10.08 -2.06 -12.86
C SER A 103 9.79 -2.41 -14.32
N GLN A 104 9.04 -3.49 -14.58
CA GLN A 104 8.77 -4.00 -15.93
C GLN A 104 7.28 -3.92 -16.32
N MET A 105 6.37 -4.07 -15.36
CA MET A 105 4.93 -4.04 -15.62
C MET A 105 4.44 -2.73 -16.28
N PRO A 106 4.92 -1.53 -15.91
CA PRO A 106 4.54 -0.27 -16.58
C PRO A 106 4.89 -0.26 -18.07
N SER A 107 6.09 -0.69 -18.44
CA SER A 107 6.52 -0.70 -19.84
C SER A 107 5.72 -1.73 -20.65
N LYS A 108 5.50 -2.92 -20.08
CA LYS A 108 4.62 -3.94 -20.68
C LYS A 108 3.19 -3.44 -20.88
N LEU A 109 2.61 -2.73 -19.90
CA LEU A 109 1.26 -2.20 -20.01
C LEU A 109 1.15 -1.10 -21.09
N ARG A 110 2.19 -0.26 -21.24
CA ARG A 110 2.25 0.73 -22.32
C ARG A 110 2.39 0.08 -23.69
N THR A 111 3.24 -0.95 -23.82
CA THR A 111 3.35 -1.73 -25.07
C THR A 111 2.03 -2.43 -25.41
N HIS A 112 1.33 -2.97 -24.40
CA HIS A 112 0.00 -3.56 -24.57
C HIS A 112 -1.01 -2.57 -25.13
N LEU A 113 -1.06 -1.35 -24.58
CA LEU A 113 -1.89 -0.27 -25.11
C LEU A 113 -1.55 0.09 -26.56
N LEU A 114 -0.26 0.19 -26.90
CA LEU A 114 0.17 0.52 -28.27
C LEU A 114 -0.24 -0.56 -29.27
N LEU A 115 -0.05 -1.83 -28.93
CA LEU A 115 -0.49 -2.96 -29.75
C LEU A 115 -2.01 -2.98 -29.90
N TRP A 116 -2.75 -2.72 -28.82
CA TRP A 116 -4.21 -2.65 -28.86
C TRP A 116 -4.67 -1.57 -29.84
N LEU A 117 -4.14 -0.35 -29.70
CA LEU A 117 -4.47 0.75 -30.59
C LEU A 117 -4.15 0.40 -32.05
N ARG A 118 -2.98 -0.19 -32.32
CA ARG A 118 -2.58 -0.61 -33.68
C ARG A 118 -3.58 -1.59 -34.29
N ILE A 119 -3.98 -2.62 -33.54
CA ILE A 119 -4.99 -3.61 -33.98
C ILE A 119 -6.34 -2.92 -34.21
N ALA A 120 -6.83 -2.13 -33.25
CA ALA A 120 -8.11 -1.45 -33.35
C ALA A 120 -8.16 -0.48 -34.55
N PHE A 121 -7.09 0.25 -34.82
CA PHE A 121 -6.98 1.13 -35.99
C PHE A 121 -7.03 0.35 -37.30
N ALA A 122 -6.32 -0.76 -37.40
CA ALA A 122 -6.34 -1.61 -38.59
C ALA A 122 -7.74 -2.16 -38.88
N PHE A 123 -8.49 -2.56 -37.84
CA PHE A 123 -9.89 -2.99 -37.99
C PHE A 123 -10.84 -1.84 -38.34
N SER A 124 -10.64 -0.65 -37.75
CA SER A 124 -11.49 0.52 -37.98
C SER A 124 -11.31 1.14 -39.37
N ASN A 125 -10.10 1.06 -39.93
CA ASN A 125 -9.73 1.69 -41.20
C ASN A 125 -9.74 0.73 -42.40
N LYS A 126 -10.11 -0.55 -42.23
CA LYS A 126 -10.15 -1.51 -43.36
C LYS A 126 -11.22 -1.09 -44.37
N PRO A 127 -10.87 -0.69 -45.61
CA PRO A 127 -11.85 -0.37 -46.64
C PRO A 127 -12.68 -1.63 -46.96
N LYS A 128 -14.01 -1.47 -47.08
CA LYS A 128 -14.90 -2.58 -47.43
C LYS A 128 -14.45 -3.20 -48.77
N GLY A 129 -14.05 -4.47 -48.74
CA GLY A 129 -13.67 -5.24 -49.94
C GLY A 129 -12.16 -5.38 -50.21
N MET A 130 -11.28 -4.84 -49.35
CA MET A 130 -9.83 -4.94 -49.55
C MET A 130 -9.21 -6.12 -48.77
N HIS A 131 -8.59 -7.06 -49.50
CA HIS A 131 -7.82 -8.17 -48.94
C HIS A 131 -6.33 -7.85 -48.96
N TRP A 132 -5.86 -7.16 -47.93
CA TRP A 132 -4.43 -6.97 -47.72
C TRP A 132 -3.83 -8.21 -47.08
N LYS A 133 -3.32 -9.15 -47.89
CA LYS A 133 -2.72 -10.40 -47.38
C LYS A 133 -1.52 -10.14 -46.46
N GLU A 134 -0.75 -9.08 -46.70
CA GLU A 134 0.40 -8.70 -45.86
C GLU A 134 -0.03 -8.05 -44.54
N ASP A 135 -1.04 -7.16 -44.56
CA ASP A 135 -1.60 -6.58 -43.33
C ASP A 135 -2.31 -7.62 -42.46
N GLU A 136 -2.91 -8.64 -43.08
CA GLU A 136 -3.51 -9.77 -42.34
C GLU A 136 -2.45 -10.58 -41.59
N LYS A 137 -1.25 -10.76 -42.15
CA LYS A 137 -0.15 -11.44 -41.46
C LYS A 137 0.36 -10.60 -40.28
N LEU A 138 0.60 -9.31 -40.49
CA LEU A 138 1.01 -8.39 -39.43
C LEU A 138 -0.03 -8.30 -38.31
N LEU A 139 -1.32 -8.26 -38.65
CA LEU A 139 -2.40 -8.28 -37.65
C LEU A 139 -2.42 -9.56 -36.82
N ILE A 140 -2.15 -10.72 -37.43
CA ILE A 140 -2.05 -11.98 -36.71
C ILE A 140 -0.82 -11.98 -35.78
N GLU A 141 0.31 -11.43 -36.24
CA GLU A 141 1.51 -11.27 -35.42
C GLU A 141 1.24 -10.36 -34.20
N ASP A 142 0.58 -9.22 -34.42
CA ASP A 142 0.16 -8.28 -33.37
C ASP A 142 -0.81 -8.93 -32.38
N GLN A 143 -1.79 -9.68 -32.88
CA GLN A 143 -2.78 -10.39 -32.09
C GLN A 143 -2.11 -11.46 -31.21
N ASN A 144 -1.12 -12.17 -31.75
CA ASN A 144 -0.35 -13.14 -30.99
C ASN A 144 0.54 -12.47 -29.94
N GLU A 145 1.18 -11.36 -30.29
CA GLU A 145 2.05 -10.60 -29.39
C GLU A 145 1.25 -10.02 -28.21
N ILE A 146 0.12 -9.36 -28.49
CA ILE A 146 -0.71 -8.78 -27.43
C ILE A 146 -1.32 -9.85 -26.52
N THR A 147 -1.65 -11.03 -27.05
CA THR A 147 -2.16 -12.14 -26.25
C THR A 147 -1.09 -12.67 -25.29
N LYS A 148 0.14 -12.88 -25.77
CA LYS A 148 1.27 -13.27 -24.90
C LYS A 148 1.54 -12.21 -23.83
N LEU A 149 1.51 -10.94 -24.23
CA LEU A 149 1.73 -9.82 -23.31
C LEU A 149 0.62 -9.72 -22.25
N SER A 150 -0.61 -10.08 -22.63
CA SER A 150 -1.76 -10.14 -21.72
C SER A 150 -1.60 -11.21 -20.65
N ASP A 151 -1.19 -12.41 -21.03
CA ASP A 151 -0.90 -13.49 -20.09
C ASP A 151 0.24 -13.12 -19.13
N ASP A 152 1.29 -12.51 -19.66
CA ASP A 152 2.41 -11.98 -18.88
C ASP A 152 1.97 -10.92 -17.85
N LEU A 153 1.12 -9.97 -18.27
CA LEU A 153 0.60 -8.90 -17.42
C LEU A 153 -0.33 -9.45 -16.34
N ILE A 154 -1.22 -10.40 -16.66
CA ILE A 154 -2.07 -11.07 -15.68
C ILE A 154 -1.21 -11.85 -14.67
N GLY A 155 -0.23 -12.60 -15.15
CA GLY A 155 0.70 -13.36 -14.30
C GLY A 155 1.49 -12.45 -13.35
N ALA A 156 2.00 -11.33 -13.85
CA ALA A 156 2.71 -10.35 -13.06
C ALA A 156 1.77 -9.64 -12.06
N ALA A 157 0.54 -9.29 -12.46
CA ALA A 157 -0.46 -8.70 -11.56
C ALA A 157 -0.83 -9.66 -10.41
N HIS A 158 -0.97 -10.96 -10.68
CA HIS A 158 -1.19 -11.95 -9.64
C HIS A 158 -0.01 -12.08 -8.67
N LYS A 159 1.23 -11.93 -9.15
CA LYS A 159 2.41 -11.86 -8.28
C LYS A 159 2.41 -10.58 -7.43
N LEU A 160 2.02 -9.45 -8.00
CA LEU A 160 1.95 -8.16 -7.30
C LEU A 160 0.92 -8.14 -6.16
N LYS A 161 -0.15 -8.95 -6.27
CA LYS A 161 -1.19 -9.09 -5.23
C LYS A 161 -0.77 -9.88 -3.99
N LYS A 162 0.26 -10.73 -4.13
CA LYS A 162 0.74 -11.63 -3.07
C LYS A 162 1.58 -10.84 -2.07
#